data_AF-A0A2A2UYC4-F1
#
_entry.id   AF-A0A2A2UYC4-F1
#
_cell.length_a   1.000
_cell.length_b   1.000
_cell.length_c   1.000
_cell.angle_alpha   90.00
_cell.angle_beta   90.00
_cell.angle_gamma   90.00
#
_symmetry.space_group_name_H-M   'P 1'
#
loop_
_entity.id
_entity.type
_entity.pdbx_description
1 polymer ?
#
loop_
_entity_poly.entity_id
_entity_poly.type
_entity_poly.pdbx_seq_one_letter_code
_entity_poly.pdbx_strand_id
1 'polypeptide(L)'
;MVKITGTLFAISSLLFVSGCGGGSDSNDPIPDPIKPPPDPVIVEPDPSVFMDVIEQQGKQYVSDAIEVIISQDINCTDTTATHEMCDIVNVKFNDGVFDQSRTKSSQTLLVLDYGMDFHTALRYRSRVKAAFKYDPQSKTFIADNPEVNLSKLGVKLLTEVNQFTFTDEKFDSPQPAFLPAAWLSDLAIKYRAVVPDDKADRVTKRNFNSHGTKVFGYLAQHNPETEFVAIDTESFSPFIQHKNALCARDIGEFSSYMTSAASSLTADIIEANEVEFINYSGGFTQQDVYIAWEQNQCTGELSNEKAAEFLYALKPVYEALFNSPRALAFHAGNTDAVTSKDELDLMPFSNRVRVYQYSTSAKNTTIQPFGKSEWQQVYVEQPDSFVGNESIDLYINVGYDPYDSTAKNSTPKMEPDVLGMRYGVEQALYGSSWTTPIATSYAINEQVKLATETGVSTFDPQVLKTRLLPDSCNDSGGYQGNETLAKFIEQGQGMCRIQDPLRHRADELNRIGYLSR
;
A
#
# COMPACT_ATOMS: atom_id res chain seq x y z
N MET A 1 42.06 49.21 -19.65
CA MET A 1 42.37 48.71 -18.29
C MET A 1 41.94 47.24 -18.29
N VAL A 2 42.75 46.24 -18.68
CA VAL A 2 43.93 45.64 -18.01
C VAL A 2 43.57 45.25 -16.57
N LYS A 3 43.45 43.97 -16.16
CA LYS A 3 44.31 42.80 -16.43
C LYS A 3 43.57 41.50 -16.79
N ILE A 4 44.26 40.77 -17.66
CA ILE A 4 44.09 39.38 -18.11
C ILE A 4 45.02 38.48 -17.27
N THR A 5 44.58 37.25 -17.02
CA THR A 5 45.36 35.99 -16.99
C THR A 5 44.34 34.91 -17.39
N GLY A 6 44.36 34.26 -18.55
CA GLY A 6 45.48 33.56 -19.22
C GLY A 6 45.63 32.19 -18.53
N THR A 7 45.53 31.02 -19.20
CA THR A 7 46.58 30.51 -20.10
C THR A 7 46.22 29.08 -20.62
N LEU A 8 46.19 28.91 -21.96
CA LEU A 8 46.62 27.77 -22.84
C LEU A 8 46.09 26.32 -22.69
N PHE A 9 46.10 25.38 -23.66
CA PHE A 9 46.31 25.20 -25.12
C PHE A 9 45.78 23.76 -25.42
N ALA A 10 45.04 23.41 -26.48
CA ALA A 10 45.37 23.27 -27.90
C ALA A 10 46.07 21.94 -28.33
N ILE A 11 45.38 21.21 -29.24
CA ILE A 11 45.87 20.45 -30.42
C ILE A 11 46.43 19.02 -30.20
N SER A 12 45.78 18.00 -30.78
CA SER A 12 46.19 17.48 -32.11
C SER A 12 45.24 16.41 -32.65
N SER A 13 44.86 16.60 -33.91
CA SER A 13 44.30 15.58 -34.80
C SER A 13 45.40 15.23 -35.80
N LEU A 14 45.62 13.95 -36.07
CA LEU A 14 46.28 13.51 -37.30
C LEU A 14 45.85 12.08 -37.65
N LEU A 15 45.10 12.02 -38.76
CA LEU A 15 44.91 10.86 -39.61
C LEU A 15 46.26 10.36 -40.14
N PHE A 16 46.44 9.04 -40.30
CA PHE A 16 46.83 8.45 -41.59
C PHE A 16 46.50 6.95 -41.63
N VAL A 17 46.30 6.53 -42.88
CA VAL A 17 45.67 5.32 -43.39
C VAL A 17 46.73 4.27 -43.74
N SER A 18 46.28 3.02 -43.84
CA SER A 18 46.78 1.87 -44.63
C SER A 18 47.80 0.90 -44.02
N GLY A 19 47.51 -0.38 -44.23
CA GLY A 19 48.46 -1.49 -44.16
C GLY A 19 47.79 -2.85 -43.95
N CYS A 20 47.43 -3.53 -45.04
CA CYS A 20 47.07 -4.95 -45.03
C CYS A 20 48.28 -5.84 -44.72
N GLY A 21 48.02 -6.95 -44.03
CA GLY A 21 48.93 -8.10 -43.81
C GLY A 21 48.49 -8.78 -42.51
N GLY A 22 47.80 -9.93 -42.49
CA GLY A 22 48.11 -11.15 -43.21
C GLY A 22 49.05 -11.98 -42.34
N GLY A 23 48.53 -12.95 -41.58
CA GLY A 23 49.37 -13.97 -40.94
C GLY A 23 48.81 -14.66 -39.69
N SER A 24 48.34 -15.89 -39.91
CA SER A 24 48.54 -17.07 -39.06
C SER A 24 47.80 -17.20 -37.73
N ASP A 25 46.89 -18.16 -37.75
CA ASP A 25 46.27 -18.91 -36.65
C ASP A 25 47.12 -19.11 -35.40
N SER A 26 46.53 -18.75 -34.25
CA SER A 26 46.66 -19.49 -33.00
C SER A 26 45.33 -19.38 -32.24
N ASN A 27 44.46 -20.36 -32.45
CA ASN A 27 43.26 -20.58 -31.63
C ASN A 27 43.70 -21.13 -30.27
N ASP A 28 43.94 -20.24 -29.31
CA ASP A 28 43.85 -20.61 -27.89
C ASP A 28 42.61 -19.90 -27.31
N PRO A 29 41.68 -20.63 -26.66
CA PRO A 29 40.55 -20.00 -25.99
C PRO A 29 41.06 -19.09 -24.88
N ILE A 30 40.67 -17.81 -24.92
CA ILE A 30 40.79 -16.92 -23.76
C ILE A 30 39.91 -17.56 -22.66
N PRO A 31 40.46 -17.89 -21.47
CA PRO A 31 39.63 -18.38 -20.37
C PRO A 31 38.58 -17.32 -20.03
N ASP A 32 37.31 -17.73 -19.94
CA ASP A 32 36.25 -16.86 -19.45
C ASP A 32 36.69 -16.21 -18.14
N PRO A 33 36.42 -14.91 -17.94
CA PRO A 33 36.65 -14.25 -16.66
C PRO A 33 36.02 -15.09 -15.56
N ILE A 34 36.84 -15.54 -14.60
CA ILE A 34 36.37 -16.26 -13.43
C ILE A 34 35.28 -15.40 -12.79
N LYS A 35 34.04 -15.87 -12.90
CA LYS A 35 32.88 -15.22 -12.26
C LYS A 35 33.22 -15.15 -10.78
N PRO A 36 33.24 -13.96 -10.16
CA PRO A 36 33.45 -13.88 -8.72
C PRO A 36 32.44 -14.79 -8.04
N PRO A 37 32.83 -15.50 -6.96
CA PRO A 37 31.89 -16.31 -6.21
C PRO A 37 30.68 -15.44 -5.85
N PRO A 38 29.45 -15.98 -5.92
CA PRO A 38 28.29 -15.24 -5.46
C PRO A 38 28.56 -14.75 -4.04
N ASP A 39 28.21 -13.50 -3.78
CA ASP A 39 28.31 -12.94 -2.43
C ASP A 39 27.65 -13.91 -1.45
N PRO A 40 28.28 -14.17 -0.27
CA PRO A 40 27.70 -15.06 0.72
C PRO A 40 26.27 -14.59 1.02
N VAL A 41 25.31 -15.50 0.88
CA VAL A 41 23.92 -15.26 1.26
C VAL A 41 23.92 -14.94 2.75
N ILE A 42 23.80 -13.66 3.09
CA ILE A 42 23.53 -13.23 4.46
C ILE A 42 22.13 -13.73 4.73
N VAL A 43 22.01 -14.83 5.48
CA VAL A 43 20.72 -15.34 5.92
C VAL A 43 20.23 -14.36 6.98
N GLU A 44 19.32 -13.47 6.61
CA GLU A 44 18.63 -12.61 7.55
C GLU A 44 17.94 -13.49 8.62
N PRO A 45 18.09 -13.16 9.92
CA PRO A 45 17.50 -13.96 10.96
C PRO A 45 15.97 -13.93 10.86
N ASP A 46 15.36 -15.09 10.69
CA ASP A 46 13.89 -15.22 10.68
C ASP A 46 13.33 -14.75 12.03
N PRO A 47 12.55 -13.64 12.06
CA PRO A 47 12.05 -13.07 13.32
C PRO A 47 11.17 -14.04 14.10
N SER A 48 10.56 -15.04 13.44
CA SER A 48 9.72 -16.04 14.09
C SER A 48 10.49 -16.86 15.14
N VAL A 49 11.80 -17.04 14.95
CA VAL A 49 12.67 -17.80 15.86
C VAL A 49 12.99 -17.01 17.14
N PHE A 50 12.98 -15.67 17.07
CA PHE A 50 13.41 -14.78 18.16
C PHE A 50 12.24 -14.05 18.84
N MET A 51 11.02 -14.32 18.43
CA MET A 51 9.86 -13.52 18.82
C MET A 51 9.61 -13.46 20.32
N ASP A 52 9.95 -14.49 21.12
CA ASP A 52 9.78 -14.42 22.58
C ASP A 52 10.68 -13.32 23.18
N VAL A 53 11.90 -13.20 22.67
CA VAL A 53 12.88 -12.17 23.06
C VAL A 53 12.42 -10.80 22.55
N ILE A 54 11.94 -10.74 21.30
CA ILE A 54 11.40 -9.51 20.67
C ILE A 54 10.20 -8.99 21.48
N GLU A 55 9.24 -9.86 21.84
CA GLU A 55 8.06 -9.50 22.61
C GLU A 55 8.42 -9.04 24.02
N GLN A 56 9.34 -9.74 24.70
CA GLN A 56 9.82 -9.36 26.02
C GLN A 56 10.47 -7.97 26.00
N GLN A 57 11.38 -7.71 25.07
CA GLN A 57 12.05 -6.42 24.95
C GLN A 57 11.12 -5.31 24.48
N GLY A 58 10.13 -5.62 23.62
CA GLY A 58 9.09 -4.68 23.22
C GLY A 58 8.21 -4.24 24.40
N LYS A 59 7.81 -5.19 25.27
CA LYS A 59 7.08 -4.89 26.52
C LYS A 59 7.92 -4.08 27.51
N GLN A 60 9.22 -4.36 27.58
CA GLN A 60 10.15 -3.57 28.40
C GLN A 60 10.25 -2.13 27.88
N TYR A 61 10.42 -1.94 26.57
CA TYR A 61 10.42 -0.61 25.95
C TYR A 61 9.16 0.19 26.29
N VAL A 62 7.99 -0.44 26.20
CA VAL A 62 6.70 0.21 26.56
C VAL A 62 6.70 0.67 28.02
N SER A 63 7.18 -0.18 28.94
CA SER A 63 7.25 0.15 30.36
C SER A 63 8.22 1.29 30.63
N ASP A 64 9.41 1.26 30.02
CA ASP A 64 10.44 2.28 30.18
C ASP A 64 9.99 3.63 29.63
N ALA A 65 9.33 3.63 28.46
CA ALA A 65 8.79 4.84 27.85
C ALA A 65 7.70 5.49 28.71
N ILE A 66 6.83 4.69 29.34
CA ILE A 66 5.82 5.18 30.29
C ILE A 66 6.50 5.78 31.53
N GLU A 67 7.51 5.11 32.09
CA GLU A 67 8.24 5.59 33.27
C GLU A 67 8.98 6.89 32.98
N VAL A 68 9.55 7.07 31.79
CA VAL A 68 10.14 8.36 31.36
C VAL A 68 9.10 9.48 31.38
N ILE A 69 7.90 9.25 30.85
CA ILE A 69 6.83 10.25 30.87
C ILE A 69 6.45 10.63 32.32
N ILE A 70 6.38 9.65 33.22
CA ILE A 70 5.99 9.86 34.63
C ILE A 70 7.09 10.58 35.40
N SER A 71 8.32 10.05 35.34
CA SER A 71 9.48 10.51 36.10
C SER A 71 9.91 11.94 35.75
N GLN A 72 9.70 12.37 34.49
CA GLN A 72 9.98 13.73 34.03
C GLN A 72 8.78 14.69 34.14
N ASP A 73 7.65 14.23 34.68
CA ASP A 73 6.41 15.02 34.80
C ASP A 73 5.99 15.68 33.46
N ILE A 74 6.10 14.92 32.36
CA ILE A 74 5.76 15.45 31.03
C ILE A 74 4.25 15.57 30.93
N ASN A 75 3.77 16.81 30.85
CA ASN A 75 2.36 17.10 30.62
C ASN A 75 2.16 18.29 29.69
N CYS A 76 1.65 18.04 28.48
CA CYS A 76 1.38 19.07 27.48
C CYS A 76 -0.05 19.61 27.53
N THR A 77 -0.84 19.21 28.53
CA THR A 77 -2.14 19.84 28.82
C THR A 77 -2.02 21.01 29.79
N ASP A 78 -0.89 21.14 30.49
CA ASP A 78 -0.65 22.23 31.42
C ASP A 78 -0.20 23.50 30.67
N THR A 79 -1.05 24.51 30.66
CA THR A 79 -0.77 25.81 30.03
C THR A 79 0.09 26.73 30.90
N THR A 80 0.34 26.37 32.17
CA THR A 80 1.06 27.19 33.15
C THR A 80 2.51 26.76 33.35
N ALA A 81 2.83 25.49 33.09
CA ALA A 81 4.18 24.96 33.08
C ALA A 81 4.34 23.99 31.90
N THR A 82 4.87 24.48 30.77
CA THR A 82 5.08 23.67 29.58
C THR A 82 6.45 22.98 29.64
N HIS A 83 6.45 21.65 29.64
CA HIS A 83 7.67 20.84 29.55
C HIS A 83 8.28 20.96 28.14
N GLU A 84 9.61 20.88 27.99
CA GLU A 84 10.27 21.02 26.67
C GLU A 84 9.78 20.00 25.64
N MET A 85 9.41 18.80 26.10
CA MET A 85 8.86 17.72 25.28
C MET A 85 7.50 18.05 24.63
N CYS A 86 6.90 19.18 25.00
CA CYS A 86 5.67 19.71 24.42
C CYS A 86 5.90 20.66 23.25
N ASP A 87 7.15 21.06 23.01
CA ASP A 87 7.53 21.90 21.87
C ASP A 87 7.15 21.22 20.55
N ILE A 88 6.77 22.04 19.58
CA ILE A 88 6.41 21.56 18.24
C ILE A 88 7.69 21.29 17.44
N VAL A 89 7.75 20.10 16.84
CA VAL A 89 8.78 19.70 15.89
C VAL A 89 8.13 19.45 14.55
N ASN A 90 8.72 20.04 13.51
CA ASN A 90 8.42 19.71 12.13
C ASN A 90 9.30 18.53 11.72
N VAL A 91 8.69 17.47 11.21
CA VAL A 91 9.38 16.29 10.68
C VAL A 91 9.00 16.15 9.22
N LYS A 92 10.00 16.02 8.36
CA LYS A 92 9.85 15.82 6.93
C LYS A 92 10.24 14.40 6.54
N PHE A 93 9.68 13.91 5.45
CA PHE A 93 10.08 12.64 4.86
C PHE A 93 11.59 12.55 4.64
N ASN A 94 12.24 13.61 4.16
CA ASN A 94 13.68 13.62 3.92
C ASN A 94 14.55 13.77 5.19
N ASP A 95 13.94 13.97 6.37
CA ASP A 95 14.69 13.94 7.65
C ASP A 95 15.01 12.50 8.08
N GLY A 96 14.27 11.51 7.55
CA GLY A 96 14.48 10.09 7.77
C GLY A 96 15.12 9.38 6.58
N VAL A 97 15.53 8.12 6.78
CA VAL A 97 16.16 7.29 5.76
C VAL A 97 15.46 5.93 5.69
N PHE A 98 15.25 5.45 4.47
CA PHE A 98 14.81 4.08 4.21
C PHE A 98 15.90 3.08 4.66
N ASP A 99 15.50 2.03 5.36
CA ASP A 99 16.38 1.02 5.95
C ASP A 99 16.04 -0.36 5.38
N GLN A 100 16.82 -0.77 4.38
CA GLN A 100 16.66 -2.07 3.72
C GLN A 100 16.74 -3.25 4.70
N SER A 101 17.47 -3.14 5.82
CA SER A 101 17.60 -4.24 6.79
C SER A 101 16.29 -4.55 7.53
N ARG A 102 15.26 -3.73 7.35
CA ARG A 102 13.92 -3.91 7.92
C ARG A 102 12.91 -4.46 6.92
N THR A 103 13.31 -4.62 5.67
CA THR A 103 12.39 -4.92 4.56
C THR A 103 12.93 -5.97 3.62
N LYS A 104 12.01 -6.69 2.97
CA LYS A 104 12.30 -7.62 1.89
C LYS A 104 12.00 -6.93 0.56
N SER A 105 13.00 -6.82 -0.30
CA SER A 105 12.85 -6.20 -1.63
C SER A 105 11.87 -6.94 -2.54
N SER A 106 11.64 -8.23 -2.28
CA SER A 106 10.57 -9.04 -2.89
C SER A 106 9.18 -8.81 -2.28
N GLN A 107 8.98 -7.66 -1.62
CA GLN A 107 7.70 -7.21 -1.08
C GLN A 107 7.60 -5.70 -1.25
N THR A 108 7.78 -5.20 -2.47
CA THR A 108 7.62 -3.76 -2.74
C THR A 108 6.18 -3.42 -3.11
N LEU A 109 5.56 -2.57 -2.31
CA LEU A 109 4.15 -2.18 -2.42
C LEU A 109 4.00 -0.68 -2.71
N LEU A 110 3.35 -0.37 -3.83
CA LEU A 110 2.85 0.97 -4.13
C LEU A 110 1.47 1.18 -3.50
N VAL A 111 1.32 2.22 -2.68
CA VAL A 111 0.05 2.63 -2.07
C VAL A 111 -0.40 3.95 -2.68
N LEU A 112 -1.60 3.94 -3.27
CA LEU A 112 -2.28 5.13 -3.80
C LEU A 112 -3.48 5.44 -2.91
N ASP A 113 -3.35 6.50 -2.11
CA ASP A 113 -4.41 6.98 -1.22
C ASP A 113 -4.14 8.43 -0.79
N TYR A 114 -5.10 9.09 -0.14
CA TYR A 114 -4.97 10.48 0.26
C TYR A 114 -4.64 10.67 1.74
N GLY A 115 -3.73 11.60 2.02
CA GLY A 115 -3.39 12.01 3.39
C GLY A 115 -2.60 10.96 4.16
N MET A 116 -1.54 10.40 3.57
CA MET A 116 -0.65 9.41 4.19
C MET A 116 0.58 10.02 4.89
N ASP A 117 0.71 11.35 4.88
CA ASP A 117 1.89 12.12 5.30
C ASP A 117 2.44 11.70 6.67
N PHE A 118 1.56 11.52 7.65
CA PHE A 118 1.94 11.15 9.02
C PHE A 118 2.69 9.80 9.09
N HIS A 119 2.17 8.78 8.42
CA HIS A 119 2.78 7.46 8.44
C HIS A 119 4.03 7.39 7.58
N THR A 120 4.05 8.10 6.46
CA THR A 120 5.20 8.13 5.55
C THR A 120 6.37 8.91 6.12
N ALA A 121 6.13 10.02 6.81
CA ALA A 121 7.19 10.85 7.39
C ALA A 121 7.70 10.36 8.75
N LEU A 122 6.91 9.59 9.52
CA LEU A 122 7.26 9.27 10.92
C LEU A 122 7.09 7.79 11.32
N ARG A 123 5.88 7.33 11.67
CA ARG A 123 5.64 6.05 12.36
C ARG A 123 6.20 4.81 11.63
N TYR A 124 6.21 4.83 10.30
CA TYR A 124 6.69 3.71 9.47
C TYR A 124 7.79 4.14 8.50
N ARG A 125 8.38 5.32 8.73
CA ARG A 125 9.31 6.00 7.82
C ARG A 125 10.46 5.12 7.36
N SER A 126 11.00 4.24 8.22
CA SER A 126 12.16 3.40 7.89
C SER A 126 11.88 2.41 6.76
N ARG A 127 10.61 2.13 6.46
CA ARG A 127 10.19 1.20 5.41
C ARG A 127 9.64 1.89 4.15
N VAL A 128 9.59 3.22 4.14
CA VAL A 128 9.10 3.99 3.00
C VAL A 128 10.26 4.40 2.11
N LYS A 129 10.36 3.78 0.95
CA LYS A 129 11.43 3.97 -0.04
C LYS A 129 11.33 5.33 -0.72
N ALA A 130 10.11 5.70 -1.13
CA ALA A 130 9.83 6.94 -1.83
C ALA A 130 8.40 7.44 -1.61
N ALA A 131 8.22 8.75 -1.66
CA ALA A 131 6.93 9.43 -1.67
C ALA A 131 6.83 10.29 -2.92
N PHE A 132 5.66 10.30 -3.54
CA PHE A 132 5.37 11.01 -4.78
C PHE A 132 4.05 11.76 -4.69
N LYS A 133 3.94 12.82 -5.50
CA LYS A 133 2.71 13.55 -5.74
C LYS A 133 2.57 13.87 -7.22
N TYR A 134 1.36 14.13 -7.67
CA TYR A 134 1.12 14.62 -9.00
C TYR A 134 1.35 16.13 -9.09
N ASP A 135 2.11 16.57 -10.09
CA ASP A 135 2.27 17.99 -10.42
C ASP A 135 1.47 18.35 -11.68
N PRO A 136 0.42 19.19 -11.57
CA PRO A 136 -0.41 19.55 -12.71
C PRO A 136 0.33 20.40 -13.76
N GLN A 137 1.45 21.04 -13.42
CA GLN A 137 2.23 21.83 -14.37
C GLN A 137 3.03 20.95 -15.32
N SER A 138 3.83 20.02 -14.77
CA SER A 138 4.57 19.03 -15.54
C SER A 138 3.68 17.91 -16.11
N LYS A 139 2.49 17.71 -15.52
CA LYS A 139 1.53 16.64 -15.86
C LYS A 139 2.10 15.24 -15.58
N THR A 140 3.00 15.16 -14.61
CA THR A 140 3.73 13.96 -14.22
C THR A 140 3.70 13.81 -12.71
N PHE A 141 3.95 12.59 -12.23
CA PHE A 141 4.24 12.38 -10.83
C PHE A 141 5.70 12.77 -10.54
N ILE A 142 5.92 13.49 -9.45
CA ILE A 142 7.22 13.98 -9.02
C ILE A 142 7.48 13.56 -7.56
N ALA A 143 8.74 13.49 -7.18
CA ALA A 143 9.12 13.22 -5.79
C ALA A 143 8.49 14.23 -4.84
N ASP A 144 7.98 13.73 -3.72
CA ASP A 144 7.38 14.54 -2.67
C ASP A 144 8.21 14.51 -1.38
N ASN A 145 7.94 15.46 -0.50
CA ASN A 145 8.55 15.53 0.82
C ASN A 145 7.49 15.89 1.86
N PRO A 146 6.56 14.96 2.16
CA PRO A 146 5.50 15.21 3.12
C PRO A 146 6.08 15.60 4.48
N GLU A 147 5.38 16.47 5.19
CA GLU A 147 5.83 17.00 6.48
C GLU A 147 4.68 17.02 7.50
N VAL A 148 5.01 16.76 8.76
CA VAL A 148 4.05 16.79 9.88
C VAL A 148 4.62 17.53 11.08
N ASN A 149 3.74 18.16 11.84
CA ASN A 149 4.09 18.94 13.03
C ASN A 149 3.48 18.30 14.28
N LEU A 150 4.34 17.82 15.18
CA LEU A 150 3.97 17.07 16.39
C LEU A 150 4.71 17.60 17.61
N SER A 151 4.34 17.14 18.81
CA SER A 151 5.16 17.36 20.00
C SER A 151 6.52 16.66 19.89
N LYS A 152 7.57 17.20 20.54
CA LYS A 152 8.87 16.51 20.70
C LYS A 152 8.69 15.11 21.28
N LEU A 153 7.77 14.91 22.24
CA LEU A 153 7.46 13.58 22.79
C LEU A 153 6.92 12.64 21.70
N GLY A 154 5.96 13.11 20.89
CA GLY A 154 5.38 12.33 19.81
C GLY A 154 6.41 11.90 18.78
N VAL A 155 7.25 12.85 18.34
CA VAL A 155 8.35 12.55 17.40
C VAL A 155 9.32 11.53 17.99
N LYS A 156 9.73 11.70 19.26
CA LYS A 156 10.64 10.76 19.94
C LYS A 156 10.05 9.35 19.97
N LEU A 157 8.84 9.19 20.53
CA LEU A 157 8.23 7.87 20.71
C LEU A 157 7.99 7.18 19.36
N LEU A 158 7.42 7.87 18.38
CA LEU A 158 7.09 7.26 17.09
C LEU A 158 8.34 6.91 16.28
N THR A 159 9.42 7.69 16.41
CA THR A 159 10.72 7.37 15.80
C THR A 159 11.35 6.14 16.45
N GLU A 160 11.35 6.07 17.79
CA GLU A 160 11.89 4.91 18.52
C GLU A 160 11.12 3.62 18.22
N VAL A 161 9.78 3.68 18.15
CA VAL A 161 8.96 2.53 17.76
C VAL A 161 9.25 2.12 16.31
N ASN A 162 9.43 3.09 15.40
CA ASN A 162 9.80 2.84 14.00
C ASN A 162 11.21 2.22 13.85
N GLN A 163 12.12 2.54 14.77
CA GLN A 163 13.52 2.11 14.77
C GLN A 163 13.81 1.03 15.82
N PHE A 164 12.80 0.36 16.34
CA PHE A 164 12.98 -0.64 17.38
C PHE A 164 13.96 -1.73 16.94
N THR A 165 14.82 -2.14 17.87
CA THR A 165 15.78 -3.23 17.71
C THR A 165 15.71 -4.13 18.94
N PHE A 166 16.12 -5.38 18.79
CA PHE A 166 16.26 -6.33 19.89
C PHE A 166 17.70 -6.85 19.98
N THR A 167 18.07 -7.33 21.16
CA THR A 167 19.37 -7.94 21.43
C THR A 167 19.21 -9.41 21.79
N ASP A 168 20.11 -10.27 21.31
CA ASP A 168 20.12 -11.70 21.65
C ASP A 168 21.58 -12.19 21.66
N GLU A 169 21.89 -13.21 22.47
CA GLU A 169 23.25 -13.74 22.60
C GLU A 169 23.84 -14.30 21.30
N LYS A 170 22.99 -14.58 20.30
CA LYS A 170 23.42 -15.05 18.97
C LYS A 170 23.92 -13.94 18.05
N PHE A 171 23.74 -12.66 18.42
CA PHE A 171 24.16 -11.53 17.60
C PHE A 171 25.15 -10.63 18.34
N ASP A 172 26.19 -10.19 17.64
CA ASP A 172 27.18 -9.24 18.17
C ASP A 172 26.65 -7.79 18.21
N SER A 173 25.50 -7.53 17.59
CA SER A 173 24.86 -6.21 17.53
C SER A 173 23.33 -6.31 17.61
N PRO A 174 22.64 -5.24 18.06
CA PRO A 174 21.17 -5.19 18.01
C PRO A 174 20.65 -5.43 16.59
N GLN A 175 19.56 -6.19 16.48
CA GLN A 175 18.91 -6.54 15.22
C GLN A 175 17.60 -5.77 15.06
N PRO A 176 17.24 -5.34 13.84
CA PRO A 176 15.95 -4.70 13.61
C PRO A 176 14.78 -5.64 13.95
N ALA A 177 13.73 -5.07 14.54
CA ALA A 177 12.46 -5.75 14.71
C ALA A 177 11.30 -4.77 14.56
N PHE A 178 10.12 -5.31 14.30
CA PHE A 178 8.87 -4.56 14.25
C PHE A 178 8.17 -4.59 15.62
N LEU A 179 7.68 -3.43 16.08
CA LEU A 179 6.76 -3.34 17.22
C LEU A 179 5.32 -3.16 16.73
N PRO A 180 4.46 -4.19 16.87
CA PRO A 180 3.08 -4.09 16.43
C PRO A 180 2.25 -3.18 17.35
N ALA A 181 1.29 -2.47 16.76
CA ALA A 181 0.37 -1.60 17.50
C ALA A 181 -0.37 -2.32 18.65
N ALA A 182 -0.57 -3.63 18.54
CA ALA A 182 -1.18 -4.44 19.61
C ALA A 182 -0.40 -4.39 20.93
N TRP A 183 0.93 -4.28 20.87
CA TRP A 183 1.79 -4.26 22.06
C TRP A 183 1.99 -2.87 22.65
N LEU A 184 1.58 -1.82 21.93
CA LEU A 184 1.83 -0.41 22.28
C LEU A 184 0.66 0.26 23.02
N SER A 185 -0.43 -0.47 23.29
CA SER A 185 -1.70 0.11 23.76
C SER A 185 -1.56 0.92 25.05
N ASP A 186 -0.81 0.43 26.04
CA ASP A 186 -0.61 1.12 27.31
C ASP A 186 0.20 2.42 27.13
N LEU A 187 1.24 2.38 26.31
CA LEU A 187 2.02 3.56 25.95
C LEU A 187 1.13 4.57 25.20
N ALA A 188 0.28 4.11 24.28
CA ALA A 188 -0.64 4.97 23.54
C ALA A 188 -1.63 5.70 24.46
N ILE A 189 -2.18 5.00 25.47
CA ILE A 189 -3.07 5.58 26.47
C ILE A 189 -2.33 6.66 27.26
N LYS A 190 -1.13 6.34 27.76
CA LYS A 190 -0.33 7.30 28.54
C LYS A 190 0.06 8.51 27.72
N TYR A 191 0.56 8.30 26.51
CA TYR A 191 0.98 9.34 25.58
C TYR A 191 -0.17 10.30 25.24
N ARG A 192 -1.34 9.77 24.87
CA ARG A 192 -2.50 10.62 24.54
C ARG A 192 -3.07 11.39 25.73
N ALA A 193 -2.93 10.85 26.94
CA ALA A 193 -3.35 11.57 28.14
C ALA A 193 -2.51 12.83 28.38
N VAL A 194 -1.21 12.78 28.08
CA VAL A 194 -0.29 13.91 28.28
C VAL A 194 -0.12 14.79 27.04
N VAL A 195 -0.41 14.27 25.84
CA VAL A 195 -0.36 15.01 24.57
C VAL A 195 -1.59 14.76 23.69
N PRO A 196 -2.79 15.24 24.08
CA PRO A 196 -4.03 14.96 23.36
C PRO A 196 -4.10 15.59 21.96
N ASP A 197 -3.34 16.67 21.72
CA ASP A 197 -3.39 17.42 20.46
C ASP A 197 -2.67 16.75 19.30
N ASP A 198 -1.83 15.74 19.56
CA ASP A 198 -1.06 15.02 18.52
C ASP A 198 -1.92 14.06 17.67
N LYS A 199 -3.24 14.11 17.84
CA LYS A 199 -4.21 13.53 16.90
C LYS A 199 -4.30 14.33 15.58
N ALA A 200 -3.77 15.54 15.54
CA ALA A 200 -3.79 16.43 14.40
C ALA A 200 -2.43 17.13 14.24
N ASP A 201 -2.15 17.62 13.04
CA ASP A 201 -0.99 18.46 12.81
C ASP A 201 -1.09 19.72 13.67
N ARG A 202 -0.06 19.99 14.46
CA ARG A 202 -0.08 21.09 15.44
C ARG A 202 -0.05 22.47 14.82
N VAL A 203 0.34 22.60 13.56
CA VAL A 203 0.41 23.87 12.83
C VAL A 203 -0.84 24.06 11.97
N THR A 204 -1.13 23.12 11.07
CA THR A 204 -2.24 23.21 10.12
C THR A 204 -3.59 22.85 10.74
N LYS A 205 -3.58 22.19 11.91
CA LYS A 205 -4.77 21.65 12.60
C LYS A 205 -5.52 20.59 11.80
N ARG A 206 -4.94 20.10 10.71
CA ARG A 206 -5.50 18.99 9.93
C ARG A 206 -5.44 17.71 10.75
N ASN A 207 -6.57 17.02 10.89
CA ASN A 207 -6.63 15.75 11.58
C ASN A 207 -5.83 14.69 10.79
N PHE A 208 -5.03 13.88 11.48
CA PHE A 208 -4.32 12.78 10.84
C PHE A 208 -5.25 11.61 10.49
N ASN A 209 -6.48 11.60 11.00
CA ASN A 209 -7.51 10.63 10.64
C ASN A 209 -8.05 10.90 9.23
N SER A 210 -7.30 10.41 8.25
CA SER A 210 -7.64 10.36 6.83
C SER A 210 -7.92 8.92 6.42
N HIS A 211 -8.42 8.76 5.20
CA HIS A 211 -8.58 7.45 4.58
C HIS A 211 -7.21 6.78 4.36
N GLY A 212 -6.24 7.50 3.79
CA GLY A 212 -4.90 6.99 3.54
C GLY A 212 -4.13 6.60 4.79
N THR A 213 -4.26 7.34 5.90
CA THR A 213 -3.63 6.93 7.17
C THR A 213 -4.14 5.56 7.63
N LYS A 214 -5.43 5.28 7.48
CA LYS A 214 -6.02 3.98 7.84
C LYS A 214 -5.59 2.86 6.89
N VAL A 215 -5.65 3.10 5.57
CA VAL A 215 -5.25 2.11 4.54
C VAL A 215 -3.76 1.80 4.64
N PHE A 216 -2.91 2.83 4.61
CA PHE A 216 -1.47 2.69 4.74
C PHE A 216 -1.10 2.08 6.10
N GLY A 217 -1.73 2.55 7.19
CA GLY A 217 -1.51 2.02 8.53
C GLY A 217 -1.80 0.52 8.61
N TYR A 218 -2.92 0.06 8.05
CA TYR A 218 -3.24 -1.36 7.96
C TYR A 218 -2.16 -2.14 7.20
N LEU A 219 -1.80 -1.69 5.98
CA LEU A 219 -0.78 -2.36 5.15
C LEU A 219 0.57 -2.43 5.87
N ALA A 220 0.99 -1.31 6.48
CA ALA A 220 2.22 -1.21 7.24
C ALA A 220 2.22 -2.09 8.48
N GLN A 221 1.07 -2.26 9.13
CA GLN A 221 0.92 -3.08 10.34
C GLN A 221 0.86 -4.58 10.01
N HIS A 222 0.17 -4.97 8.95
CA HIS A 222 -0.03 -6.38 8.57
C HIS A 222 1.10 -6.95 7.71
N ASN A 223 1.97 -6.10 7.16
CA ASN A 223 3.15 -6.51 6.40
C ASN A 223 4.42 -5.87 6.99
N PRO A 224 4.97 -6.42 8.08
CA PRO A 224 6.06 -5.78 8.82
C PRO A 224 7.36 -5.64 8.02
N GLU A 225 7.60 -6.52 7.04
CA GLU A 225 8.82 -6.56 6.21
C GLU A 225 8.65 -5.95 4.80
N THR A 226 7.51 -5.29 4.50
CA THR A 226 7.25 -4.72 3.16
C THR A 226 7.94 -3.36 2.95
N GLU A 227 8.43 -3.13 1.73
CA GLU A 227 8.87 -1.81 1.25
C GLU A 227 7.67 -1.02 0.74
N PHE A 228 7.57 0.25 1.11
CA PHE A 228 6.47 1.11 0.69
C PHE A 228 6.93 2.19 -0.27
N VAL A 229 6.18 2.35 -1.36
CA VAL A 229 6.19 3.52 -2.22
C VAL A 229 4.82 4.18 -2.09
N ALA A 230 4.77 5.48 -1.85
CA ALA A 230 3.52 6.19 -1.59
C ALA A 230 3.24 7.24 -2.69
N ILE A 231 1.99 7.28 -3.18
CA ILE A 231 1.47 8.40 -3.97
C ILE A 231 0.32 9.03 -3.20
N ASP A 232 0.44 10.29 -2.82
CA ASP A 232 -0.68 11.04 -2.25
C ASP A 232 -1.69 11.40 -3.36
N THR A 233 -2.84 10.73 -3.35
CA THR A 233 -3.87 10.94 -4.38
C THR A 233 -4.64 12.25 -4.18
N GLU A 234 -4.51 12.95 -3.05
CA GLU A 234 -5.06 14.31 -2.91
C GLU A 234 -4.48 15.25 -3.98
N SER A 235 -3.20 15.05 -4.31
CA SER A 235 -2.52 15.78 -5.38
C SER A 235 -2.96 15.37 -6.78
N PHE A 236 -3.65 14.25 -6.97
CA PHE A 236 -4.09 13.75 -8.27
C PHE A 236 -5.62 13.86 -8.42
N SER A 237 -6.08 15.09 -8.65
CA SER A 237 -7.48 15.41 -8.93
C SER A 237 -7.64 15.89 -10.37
N PRO A 238 -7.45 15.00 -11.38
CA PRO A 238 -7.17 15.39 -12.76
C PRO A 238 -8.28 16.24 -13.38
N PHE A 239 -9.55 15.93 -13.12
CA PHE A 239 -10.68 16.70 -13.65
C PHE A 239 -10.75 18.13 -13.09
N ILE A 240 -10.42 18.31 -11.81
CA ILE A 240 -10.40 19.64 -11.17
C ILE A 240 -9.18 20.43 -11.65
N GLN A 241 -8.00 19.81 -11.62
CA GLN A 241 -6.73 20.45 -11.90
C GLN A 241 -6.56 20.88 -13.36
N HIS A 242 -7.12 20.12 -14.29
CA HIS A 242 -7.07 20.42 -15.73
C HIS A 242 -8.32 21.15 -16.21
N LYS A 243 -8.73 22.17 -15.44
CA LYS A 243 -9.92 22.99 -15.68
C LYS A 243 -10.09 23.45 -17.12
N ASN A 244 -9.02 23.92 -17.77
CA ASN A 244 -9.12 24.47 -19.11
C ASN A 244 -9.55 23.41 -20.13
N ALA A 245 -8.91 22.24 -20.11
CA ALA A 245 -9.27 21.11 -20.98
C ALA A 245 -10.71 20.63 -20.68
N LEU A 246 -11.07 20.50 -19.40
CA LEU A 246 -12.42 20.10 -18.99
C LEU A 246 -13.49 21.08 -19.49
N CYS A 247 -13.38 22.38 -19.16
CA CYS A 247 -14.39 23.38 -19.52
C CYS A 247 -14.46 23.64 -21.03
N ALA A 248 -13.34 23.49 -21.75
CA ALA A 248 -13.31 23.54 -23.21
C ALA A 248 -13.87 22.26 -23.87
N ARG A 249 -14.11 21.20 -23.09
CA ARG A 249 -14.48 19.86 -23.57
C ARG A 249 -13.42 19.27 -24.51
N ASP A 250 -12.15 19.62 -24.29
CA ASP A 250 -11.02 19.14 -25.08
C ASP A 250 -10.50 17.81 -24.52
N ILE A 251 -11.12 16.72 -24.99
CA ILE A 251 -10.74 15.35 -24.63
C ILE A 251 -9.33 15.01 -25.12
N GLY A 252 -8.91 15.57 -26.27
CA GLY A 252 -7.59 15.28 -26.83
C GLY A 252 -6.47 15.83 -25.95
N GLU A 253 -6.63 17.08 -25.52
CA GLU A 253 -5.70 17.70 -24.57
C GLU A 253 -5.68 16.95 -23.24
N PHE A 254 -6.84 16.68 -22.64
CA PHE A 254 -6.92 15.96 -21.37
C PHE A 254 -6.31 14.55 -21.45
N SER A 255 -6.58 13.80 -22.52
CA SER A 255 -6.00 12.48 -22.77
C SER A 255 -4.48 12.53 -22.89
N SER A 256 -3.93 13.59 -23.50
CA SER A 256 -2.48 13.78 -23.57
C SER A 256 -1.86 13.96 -22.18
N TYR A 257 -2.55 14.63 -21.26
CA TYR A 257 -2.07 14.83 -19.89
C TYR A 257 -2.09 13.52 -19.11
N MET A 258 -3.13 12.70 -19.28
CA MET A 258 -3.22 11.39 -18.63
C MET A 258 -2.20 10.40 -19.21
N THR A 259 -1.83 10.54 -20.48
CA THR A 259 -0.73 9.77 -21.08
C THR A 259 0.62 10.16 -20.48
N SER A 260 0.88 11.46 -20.24
CA SER A 260 2.07 11.93 -19.53
C SER A 260 2.12 11.41 -18.08
N ALA A 261 1.00 11.49 -17.37
CA ALA A 261 0.87 10.97 -16.01
C ALA A 261 1.19 9.47 -15.96
N ALA A 262 0.57 8.68 -16.85
CA ALA A 262 0.80 7.24 -16.96
C ALA A 262 2.25 6.88 -17.29
N SER A 263 2.89 7.66 -18.15
CA SER A 263 4.30 7.44 -18.53
C SER A 263 5.22 7.63 -17.32
N SER A 264 5.05 8.71 -16.56
CA SER A 264 5.83 8.93 -15.33
C SER A 264 5.52 7.91 -14.23
N LEU A 265 4.25 7.51 -14.08
CA LEU A 265 3.86 6.47 -13.14
C LEU A 265 4.54 5.13 -13.46
N THR A 266 4.63 4.78 -14.74
CA THR A 266 5.30 3.55 -15.17
C THR A 266 6.80 3.63 -14.93
N ALA A 267 7.48 4.62 -15.53
CA ALA A 267 8.93 4.68 -15.55
C ALA A 267 9.54 5.13 -14.21
N ASP A 268 9.02 6.22 -13.64
CA ASP A 268 9.66 6.90 -12.50
C ASP A 268 9.22 6.32 -11.15
N ILE A 269 8.13 5.54 -11.12
CA ILE A 269 7.57 4.98 -9.88
C ILE A 269 7.57 3.46 -9.91
N ILE A 270 6.77 2.84 -10.77
CA ILE A 270 6.56 1.38 -10.77
C ILE A 270 7.87 0.65 -11.12
N GLU A 271 8.49 1.00 -12.24
CA GLU A 271 9.72 0.36 -12.70
C GLU A 271 10.93 0.76 -11.85
N ALA A 272 11.11 2.06 -11.59
CA ALA A 272 12.26 2.57 -10.84
C ALA A 272 12.33 2.05 -9.39
N ASN A 273 11.20 1.71 -8.78
CA ASN A 273 11.18 1.19 -7.41
C ASN A 273 10.98 -0.33 -7.33
N GLU A 274 10.85 -1.01 -8.46
CA GLU A 274 10.62 -2.47 -8.55
C GLU A 274 9.32 -2.90 -7.83
N VAL A 275 8.23 -2.17 -8.08
CA VAL A 275 6.93 -2.44 -7.45
C VAL A 275 6.38 -3.80 -7.89
N GLU A 276 6.02 -4.65 -6.92
CA GLU A 276 5.40 -5.97 -7.13
C GLU A 276 3.92 -6.01 -6.74
N PHE A 277 3.51 -5.13 -5.82
CA PHE A 277 2.14 -5.03 -5.35
C PHE A 277 1.64 -3.59 -5.50
N ILE A 278 0.38 -3.42 -5.88
CA ILE A 278 -0.27 -2.11 -5.93
C ILE A 278 -1.56 -2.19 -5.11
N ASN A 279 -1.71 -1.30 -4.13
CA ASN A 279 -2.98 -1.09 -3.44
C ASN A 279 -3.57 0.25 -3.87
N TYR A 280 -4.68 0.22 -4.61
CA TYR A 280 -5.45 1.39 -4.95
C TYR A 280 -6.85 1.31 -4.31
N SER A 281 -7.00 1.95 -3.15
CA SER A 281 -8.24 1.93 -2.37
C SER A 281 -9.24 3.02 -2.82
N GLY A 282 -9.26 3.36 -4.10
CA GLY A 282 -10.15 4.35 -4.69
C GLY A 282 -10.31 4.12 -6.19
N GLY A 283 -10.95 5.06 -6.86
CA GLY A 283 -11.18 5.03 -8.30
C GLY A 283 -11.78 6.35 -8.77
N PHE A 284 -11.99 6.48 -10.07
CA PHE A 284 -12.72 7.59 -10.66
C PHE A 284 -14.01 7.09 -11.29
N THR A 285 -15.06 7.88 -11.15
CA THR A 285 -16.40 7.63 -11.66
C THR A 285 -16.83 8.74 -12.60
N GLN A 286 -17.92 8.53 -13.33
CA GLN A 286 -18.54 9.58 -14.13
C GLN A 286 -19.01 10.75 -13.25
N GLN A 287 -19.43 10.46 -12.01
CA GLN A 287 -19.86 11.48 -11.05
C GLN A 287 -18.72 12.45 -10.68
N ASP A 288 -17.47 11.98 -10.60
CA ASP A 288 -16.32 12.83 -10.33
C ASP A 288 -16.09 13.88 -11.42
N VAL A 289 -16.40 13.53 -12.67
CA VAL A 289 -16.33 14.46 -13.80
C VAL A 289 -17.38 15.57 -13.66
N TYR A 290 -18.61 15.22 -13.27
CA TYR A 290 -19.68 16.21 -13.03
C TYR A 290 -19.36 17.12 -11.85
N ILE A 291 -18.87 16.56 -10.75
CA ILE A 291 -18.45 17.34 -9.58
C ILE A 291 -17.36 18.33 -9.99
N ALA A 292 -16.36 17.88 -10.75
CA ALA A 292 -15.30 18.76 -11.23
C ALA A 292 -15.81 19.83 -12.21
N TRP A 293 -16.77 19.50 -13.08
CA TRP A 293 -17.40 20.45 -14.00
C TRP A 293 -18.07 21.61 -13.24
N GLU A 294 -18.83 21.28 -12.19
CA GLU A 294 -19.51 22.26 -11.34
C GLU A 294 -18.52 23.09 -10.52
N GLN A 295 -17.55 22.44 -9.87
CA GLN A 295 -16.53 23.13 -9.06
C GLN A 295 -15.66 24.08 -9.90
N ASN A 296 -15.36 23.70 -11.14
CA ASN A 296 -14.61 24.54 -12.06
C ASN A 296 -15.44 25.69 -12.65
N GLN A 297 -16.75 25.73 -12.40
CA GLN A 297 -17.68 26.74 -12.92
C GLN A 297 -17.65 26.78 -14.45
N CYS A 298 -17.59 25.62 -15.09
CA CYS A 298 -17.61 25.52 -16.54
C CYS A 298 -18.96 26.03 -17.10
N THR A 299 -18.94 26.64 -18.28
CA THR A 299 -20.16 27.20 -18.89
C THR A 299 -20.92 26.16 -19.72
N GLY A 300 -22.25 26.14 -19.55
CA GLY A 300 -23.16 25.24 -20.25
C GLY A 300 -23.29 23.88 -19.57
N GLU A 301 -23.91 22.94 -20.29
CA GLU A 301 -24.14 21.58 -19.80
C GLU A 301 -23.01 20.63 -20.22
N LEU A 302 -22.76 19.62 -19.40
CA LEU A 302 -21.90 18.47 -19.72
C LEU A 302 -22.80 17.27 -20.04
N SER A 303 -22.81 16.83 -21.29
CA SER A 303 -23.54 15.62 -21.70
C SER A 303 -22.92 14.36 -21.09
N ASN A 304 -23.73 13.34 -20.83
CA ASN A 304 -23.27 12.03 -20.33
C ASN A 304 -22.19 11.42 -21.20
N GLU A 305 -22.31 11.49 -22.53
CA GLU A 305 -21.31 10.95 -23.45
C GLU A 305 -19.94 11.62 -23.24
N LYS A 306 -19.91 12.94 -23.06
CA LYS A 306 -18.66 13.68 -22.80
C LYS A 306 -18.08 13.40 -21.43
N ALA A 307 -18.91 13.27 -20.40
CA ALA A 307 -18.44 12.87 -19.08
C ALA A 307 -17.79 11.47 -19.12
N ALA A 308 -18.39 10.54 -19.87
CA ALA A 308 -17.83 9.20 -20.08
C ALA A 308 -16.51 9.24 -20.86
N GLU A 309 -16.39 10.09 -21.90
CA GLU A 309 -15.12 10.28 -22.62
C GLU A 309 -13.99 10.82 -21.72
N PHE A 310 -14.29 11.76 -20.82
CA PHE A 310 -13.31 12.26 -19.84
C PHE A 310 -12.89 11.18 -18.86
N LEU A 311 -13.84 10.38 -18.36
CA LEU A 311 -13.53 9.22 -17.52
C LEU A 311 -12.62 8.25 -18.28
N TYR A 312 -12.99 7.87 -19.51
CA TYR A 312 -12.21 6.96 -20.34
C TYR A 312 -10.80 7.47 -20.64
N ALA A 313 -10.59 8.79 -20.70
CA ALA A 313 -9.27 9.38 -20.90
C ALA A 313 -8.27 9.06 -19.78
N LEU A 314 -8.70 8.58 -18.61
CA LEU A 314 -7.84 8.04 -17.55
C LEU A 314 -7.33 6.62 -17.83
N LYS A 315 -7.83 5.94 -18.87
CA LYS A 315 -7.43 4.57 -19.22
C LYS A 315 -5.90 4.36 -19.24
N PRO A 316 -5.06 5.26 -19.77
CA PRO A 316 -3.60 5.06 -19.73
C PRO A 316 -3.05 4.93 -18.30
N VAL A 317 -3.60 5.68 -17.33
CA VAL A 317 -3.19 5.59 -15.92
C VAL A 317 -3.60 4.24 -15.33
N TYR A 318 -4.81 3.77 -15.67
CA TYR A 318 -5.28 2.44 -15.27
C TYR A 318 -4.46 1.33 -15.93
N GLU A 319 -4.07 1.47 -17.21
CA GLU A 319 -3.17 0.53 -17.89
C GLU A 319 -1.81 0.46 -17.21
N ALA A 320 -1.23 1.60 -16.81
CA ALA A 320 0.03 1.65 -16.06
C ALA A 320 -0.05 0.92 -14.71
N LEU A 321 -1.15 1.10 -13.97
CA LEU A 321 -1.36 0.41 -12.69
C LEU A 321 -1.66 -1.08 -12.87
N PHE A 322 -2.50 -1.43 -13.84
CA PHE A 322 -3.20 -2.72 -13.85
C PHE A 322 -2.75 -3.69 -14.95
N ASN A 323 -1.88 -3.24 -15.86
CA ASN A 323 -1.18 -4.09 -16.82
C ASN A 323 0.35 -4.04 -16.63
N SER A 324 0.84 -3.50 -15.50
CA SER A 324 2.27 -3.54 -15.17
C SER A 324 2.76 -4.99 -15.16
N PRO A 325 3.75 -5.37 -15.98
CA PRO A 325 4.12 -6.77 -16.20
C PRO A 325 4.69 -7.47 -14.95
N ARG A 326 5.12 -6.69 -13.96
CA ARG A 326 5.77 -7.19 -12.74
C ARG A 326 5.00 -6.84 -11.46
N ALA A 327 3.77 -6.33 -11.56
CA ALA A 327 2.97 -5.99 -10.39
C ALA A 327 1.59 -6.64 -10.44
N LEU A 328 1.06 -7.07 -9.29
CA LEU A 328 -0.34 -7.42 -9.11
C LEU A 328 -1.05 -6.32 -8.31
N ALA A 329 -2.13 -5.78 -8.88
CA ALA A 329 -2.86 -4.68 -8.31
C ALA A 329 -4.20 -5.10 -7.68
N PHE A 330 -4.45 -4.59 -6.49
CA PHE A 330 -5.70 -4.71 -5.75
C PHE A 330 -6.40 -3.34 -5.79
N HIS A 331 -7.61 -3.34 -6.32
CA HIS A 331 -8.40 -2.15 -6.58
C HIS A 331 -9.70 -2.22 -5.79
N ALA A 332 -10.10 -1.12 -5.14
CA ALA A 332 -11.41 -1.01 -4.54
C ALA A 332 -12.48 -1.18 -5.62
N GLY A 333 -13.30 -2.23 -5.52
CA GLY A 333 -14.34 -2.50 -6.49
C GLY A 333 -15.58 -1.62 -6.27
N ASN A 334 -16.23 -1.24 -7.37
CA ASN A 334 -17.48 -0.50 -7.39
C ASN A 334 -18.66 -1.44 -7.71
N THR A 335 -19.56 -1.65 -6.75
CA THR A 335 -20.72 -2.54 -6.91
C THR A 335 -21.77 -2.00 -7.88
N ASP A 336 -21.76 -0.69 -8.12
CA ASP A 336 -22.70 0.00 -8.99
C ASP A 336 -22.12 0.25 -10.39
N ALA A 337 -20.89 -0.18 -10.70
CA ALA A 337 -20.19 0.14 -11.95
C ALA A 337 -21.03 -0.08 -13.23
N VAL A 338 -21.89 -1.10 -13.24
CA VAL A 338 -22.79 -1.40 -14.37
C VAL A 338 -23.92 -0.38 -14.49
N THR A 339 -24.54 0.01 -13.37
CA THR A 339 -25.66 0.96 -13.35
C THR A 339 -25.16 2.39 -13.52
N SER A 340 -24.01 2.73 -12.95
CA SER A 340 -23.33 4.02 -13.09
C SER A 340 -22.58 4.20 -14.41
N LYS A 341 -22.37 3.11 -15.17
CA LYS A 341 -21.59 3.09 -16.43
C LYS A 341 -20.13 3.53 -16.24
N ASP A 342 -19.53 3.19 -15.10
CA ASP A 342 -18.12 3.46 -14.84
C ASP A 342 -17.24 2.47 -15.61
N GLU A 343 -16.95 2.80 -16.88
CA GLU A 343 -16.30 1.88 -17.83
C GLU A 343 -14.92 1.38 -17.36
N LEU A 344 -14.17 2.20 -16.64
CA LEU A 344 -12.86 1.81 -16.09
C LEU A 344 -12.97 0.68 -15.06
N ASP A 345 -14.05 0.66 -14.27
CA ASP A 345 -14.32 -0.42 -13.32
C ASP A 345 -14.71 -1.71 -14.04
N LEU A 346 -15.39 -1.62 -15.19
CA LEU A 346 -15.85 -2.78 -15.96
C LEU A 346 -14.77 -3.35 -16.89
N MET A 347 -13.81 -2.53 -17.32
CA MET A 347 -12.78 -2.91 -18.29
C MET A 347 -11.85 -4.01 -17.75
N PRO A 348 -11.57 -5.08 -18.50
CA PRO A 348 -10.62 -6.10 -18.04
C PRO A 348 -9.18 -5.59 -18.08
N PHE A 349 -8.46 -5.75 -16.97
CA PHE A 349 -7.01 -5.56 -16.90
C PHE A 349 -6.35 -6.82 -16.37
N SER A 350 -5.22 -7.20 -16.98
CA SER A 350 -4.59 -8.50 -16.76
C SER A 350 -4.17 -8.72 -15.31
N ASN A 351 -3.54 -7.71 -14.71
CA ASN A 351 -2.96 -7.76 -13.36
C ASN A 351 -3.80 -6.98 -12.34
N ARG A 352 -5.13 -6.96 -12.49
CA ARG A 352 -6.06 -6.37 -11.51
C ARG A 352 -6.90 -7.41 -10.79
N VAL A 353 -7.14 -7.17 -9.50
CA VAL A 353 -8.17 -7.82 -8.68
C VAL A 353 -9.03 -6.73 -8.04
N ARG A 354 -10.30 -6.65 -8.41
CA ARG A 354 -11.29 -5.75 -7.80
C ARG A 354 -11.86 -6.38 -6.54
N VAL A 355 -11.74 -5.69 -5.41
CA VAL A 355 -12.03 -6.22 -4.09
C VAL A 355 -13.29 -5.56 -3.53
N TYR A 356 -14.18 -6.37 -2.96
CA TYR A 356 -15.29 -5.89 -2.15
C TYR A 356 -15.38 -6.71 -0.86
N GLN A 357 -16.20 -6.26 0.07
CA GLN A 357 -16.40 -6.93 1.34
C GLN A 357 -17.76 -7.61 1.44
N TYR A 358 -17.83 -8.60 2.31
CA TYR A 358 -19.05 -9.04 2.98
C TYR A 358 -18.78 -9.17 4.47
N SER A 359 -19.82 -9.35 5.29
CA SER A 359 -19.63 -9.58 6.72
C SER A 359 -20.59 -10.63 7.26
N THR A 360 -20.03 -11.60 7.97
CA THR A 360 -20.81 -12.56 8.76
C THR A 360 -21.08 -12.08 10.19
N SER A 361 -20.80 -10.81 10.49
CA SER A 361 -20.93 -10.17 11.81
C SER A 361 -20.35 -11.08 12.91
N ALA A 362 -21.17 -11.59 13.84
CA ALA A 362 -20.71 -12.45 14.94
C ALA A 362 -20.40 -13.91 14.56
N LYS A 363 -20.81 -14.37 13.37
CA LYS A 363 -20.69 -15.77 12.97
C LYS A 363 -19.32 -16.01 12.33
N ASN A 364 -18.61 -17.03 12.80
CA ASN A 364 -17.43 -17.54 12.08
C ASN A 364 -17.88 -18.25 10.80
N THR A 365 -17.23 -17.97 9.67
CA THR A 365 -17.45 -18.76 8.44
C THR A 365 -16.90 -20.18 8.62
N THR A 366 -17.14 -21.08 7.66
CA THR A 366 -16.42 -22.37 7.56
C THR A 366 -15.58 -22.48 6.28
N ILE A 367 -15.48 -21.36 5.56
CA ILE A 367 -14.80 -21.25 4.26
C ILE A 367 -13.37 -21.76 4.37
N GLN A 368 -13.04 -22.71 3.50
CA GLN A 368 -11.69 -23.26 3.40
C GLN A 368 -10.74 -22.28 2.69
N PRO A 369 -9.41 -22.42 2.87
CA PRO A 369 -8.44 -21.55 2.19
C PRO A 369 -8.72 -21.40 0.69
N PHE A 370 -8.50 -20.19 0.17
CA PHE A 370 -8.80 -19.80 -1.22
C PHE A 370 -10.27 -19.92 -1.63
N GLY A 371 -11.21 -20.04 -0.68
CA GLY A 371 -12.62 -20.18 -0.98
C GLY A 371 -12.99 -21.52 -1.62
N LYS A 372 -12.18 -22.58 -1.46
CA LYS A 372 -12.38 -23.85 -2.19
C LYS A 372 -13.67 -24.61 -1.84
N SER A 373 -14.21 -24.40 -0.64
CA SER A 373 -15.48 -25.01 -0.21
C SER A 373 -16.13 -24.21 0.91
N GLU A 374 -17.37 -24.57 1.24
CA GLU A 374 -18.21 -23.96 2.29
C GLU A 374 -18.64 -22.50 2.04
N TRP A 375 -18.27 -21.92 0.91
CA TRP A 375 -18.61 -20.55 0.53
C TRP A 375 -20.06 -20.41 0.04
N GLN A 376 -20.65 -21.49 -0.49
CA GLN A 376 -22.01 -21.48 -1.02
C GLN A 376 -23.03 -21.18 0.07
N GLN A 377 -22.82 -21.70 1.29
CA GLN A 377 -23.67 -21.40 2.44
C GLN A 377 -23.68 -19.90 2.74
N VAL A 378 -22.51 -19.24 2.72
CA VAL A 378 -22.39 -17.81 2.97
C VAL A 378 -23.16 -17.01 1.91
N TYR A 379 -23.03 -17.38 0.63
CA TYR A 379 -23.80 -16.74 -0.44
C TYR A 379 -25.32 -16.86 -0.21
N VAL A 380 -25.81 -18.06 0.08
CA VAL A 380 -27.26 -18.32 0.24
C VAL A 380 -27.83 -17.63 1.48
N GLU A 381 -27.05 -17.52 2.57
CA GLU A 381 -27.47 -16.84 3.79
C GLU A 381 -27.46 -15.31 3.65
N GLN A 382 -26.66 -14.75 2.73
CA GLN A 382 -26.44 -13.30 2.60
C GLN A 382 -26.33 -12.83 1.13
N PRO A 383 -27.30 -13.13 0.25
CA PRO A 383 -27.18 -12.84 -1.18
C PRO A 383 -26.96 -11.35 -1.49
N ASP A 384 -27.51 -10.45 -0.67
CA ASP A 384 -27.39 -8.99 -0.83
C ASP A 384 -25.96 -8.47 -0.63
N SER A 385 -25.07 -9.25 0.01
CA SER A 385 -23.66 -8.87 0.16
C SER A 385 -22.84 -9.04 -1.13
N PHE A 386 -23.40 -9.73 -2.12
CA PHE A 386 -22.73 -10.08 -3.38
C PHE A 386 -23.32 -9.33 -4.57
N VAL A 387 -23.88 -8.14 -4.31
CA VAL A 387 -24.18 -7.15 -5.36
C VAL A 387 -22.88 -6.75 -6.08
N GLY A 388 -23.00 -6.31 -7.34
CA GLY A 388 -21.83 -6.00 -8.16
C GLY A 388 -21.07 -7.23 -8.68
N ASN A 389 -21.72 -8.39 -8.76
CA ASN A 389 -21.09 -9.63 -9.20
C ASN A 389 -20.40 -9.55 -10.58
N GLU A 390 -20.80 -8.59 -11.41
CA GLU A 390 -20.25 -8.32 -12.74
C GLU A 390 -18.98 -7.45 -12.72
N SER A 391 -18.71 -6.75 -11.61
CA SER A 391 -17.62 -5.78 -11.46
C SER A 391 -16.63 -6.11 -10.33
N ILE A 392 -16.91 -7.10 -9.46
CA ILE A 392 -16.01 -7.49 -8.38
C ILE A 392 -15.26 -8.78 -8.74
N ASP A 393 -13.99 -8.91 -8.39
CA ASP A 393 -13.24 -10.16 -8.61
C ASP A 393 -13.10 -10.99 -7.32
N LEU A 394 -13.02 -10.33 -6.16
CA LEU A 394 -12.81 -10.97 -4.86
C LEU A 394 -13.66 -10.32 -3.76
N TYR A 395 -14.41 -11.14 -3.02
CA TYR A 395 -15.17 -10.77 -1.84
C TYR A 395 -14.47 -11.30 -0.58
N ILE A 396 -14.19 -10.42 0.38
CA ILE A 396 -13.50 -10.76 1.63
C ILE A 396 -14.41 -10.54 2.84
N ASN A 397 -14.45 -11.51 3.75
CA ASN A 397 -15.13 -11.33 5.03
C ASN A 397 -14.39 -10.32 5.90
N VAL A 398 -15.09 -9.31 6.41
CA VAL A 398 -14.53 -8.35 7.39
C VAL A 398 -14.85 -8.74 8.84
N GLY A 399 -15.84 -9.58 9.07
CA GLY A 399 -16.10 -10.20 10.39
C GLY A 399 -16.56 -9.26 11.51
N TYR A 400 -17.02 -8.06 11.19
CA TYR A 400 -17.57 -7.09 12.16
C TYR A 400 -18.87 -6.47 11.63
N ASP A 401 -19.71 -5.97 12.54
CA ASP A 401 -20.88 -5.16 12.22
C ASP A 401 -20.60 -3.67 12.55
N PRO A 402 -20.74 -2.73 11.60
CA PRO A 402 -20.48 -1.32 11.85
C PRO A 402 -21.54 -0.65 12.74
N TYR A 403 -22.70 -1.28 12.92
CA TYR A 403 -23.80 -0.76 13.73
C TYR A 403 -23.89 -1.40 15.12
N ASP A 404 -23.18 -2.52 15.34
CA ASP A 404 -23.09 -3.20 16.62
C ASP A 404 -21.64 -3.61 16.94
N SER A 405 -20.98 -2.79 17.75
CA SER A 405 -19.60 -3.02 18.21
C SER A 405 -19.37 -4.34 18.97
N THR A 406 -20.43 -5.02 19.41
CA THR A 406 -20.35 -6.33 20.06
C THR A 406 -20.48 -7.49 19.06
N ALA A 407 -21.06 -7.24 17.88
CA ALA A 407 -21.27 -8.24 16.84
C ALA A 407 -20.02 -8.40 15.96
N LYS A 408 -19.12 -9.27 16.41
CA LYS A 408 -17.89 -9.62 15.69
C LYS A 408 -17.57 -11.09 15.79
N ASN A 409 -16.99 -11.65 14.75
CA ASN A 409 -16.56 -13.04 14.74
C ASN A 409 -15.22 -13.18 15.49
N SER A 410 -14.59 -14.35 15.44
CA SER A 410 -13.33 -14.61 16.15
C SER A 410 -12.09 -13.99 15.50
N THR A 411 -12.20 -13.54 14.26
CA THR A 411 -11.11 -12.98 13.45
C THR A 411 -11.63 -11.77 12.66
N PRO A 412 -12.16 -10.73 13.33
CA PRO A 412 -12.65 -9.55 12.64
C PRO A 412 -11.47 -8.80 12.04
N LYS A 413 -11.73 -7.92 11.07
CA LYS A 413 -10.73 -6.97 10.60
C LYS A 413 -10.27 -6.11 11.77
N MET A 414 -8.99 -6.20 12.07
CA MET A 414 -8.33 -5.38 13.06
C MET A 414 -7.57 -4.26 12.34
N GLU A 415 -7.63 -3.04 12.84
CA GLU A 415 -6.89 -1.90 12.30
C GLU A 415 -6.03 -1.25 13.39
N PRO A 416 -4.85 -0.71 13.03
CA PRO A 416 -4.15 0.21 13.90
C PRO A 416 -4.94 1.52 14.02
N ASP A 417 -4.77 2.21 15.13
CA ASP A 417 -5.22 3.60 15.22
C ASP A 417 -4.33 4.55 14.39
N VAL A 418 -4.75 5.83 14.32
CA VAL A 418 -4.07 6.86 13.53
C VAL A 418 -2.57 7.03 13.84
N LEU A 419 -2.14 6.65 15.05
CA LEU A 419 -0.75 6.77 15.48
C LEU A 419 0.04 5.47 15.21
N GLY A 420 -0.62 4.37 14.85
CA GLY A 420 0.00 3.05 14.77
C GLY A 420 0.41 2.49 16.13
N MET A 421 -0.33 2.82 17.20
CA MET A 421 0.01 2.46 18.59
C MET A 421 -1.12 1.75 19.36
N ARG A 422 -2.33 1.68 18.82
CA ARG A 422 -3.39 0.79 19.32
C ARG A 422 -3.87 -0.10 18.20
N TYR A 423 -4.42 -1.25 18.55
CA TYR A 423 -4.93 -2.23 17.61
C TYR A 423 -6.32 -2.66 18.05
N GLY A 424 -7.31 -2.45 17.19
CA GLY A 424 -8.71 -2.65 17.55
C GLY A 424 -9.53 -3.14 16.36
N VAL A 425 -10.74 -3.62 16.64
CA VAL A 425 -11.69 -4.01 15.60
C VAL A 425 -12.12 -2.78 14.83
N GLU A 426 -12.10 -2.87 13.50
CA GLU A 426 -12.64 -1.80 12.65
C GLU A 426 -14.14 -1.60 12.92
N GLN A 427 -14.59 -0.36 12.86
CA GLN A 427 -16.01 0.02 13.04
C GLN A 427 -16.50 0.95 11.91
N ALA A 428 -15.75 1.01 10.80
CA ALA A 428 -16.12 1.82 9.65
C ALA A 428 -17.32 1.19 8.93
N LEU A 429 -18.18 2.03 8.35
CA LEU A 429 -19.20 1.56 7.40
C LEU A 429 -18.54 0.76 6.28
N TYR A 430 -19.28 -0.23 5.78
CA TYR A 430 -18.79 -1.10 4.74
C TYR A 430 -18.36 -0.33 3.48
N GLY A 431 -17.17 -0.62 2.95
CA GLY A 431 -16.65 0.00 1.74
C GLY A 431 -15.41 -0.74 1.21
N SER A 432 -15.37 -0.98 -0.10
CA SER A 432 -14.27 -1.71 -0.76
C SER A 432 -12.88 -1.14 -0.50
N SER A 433 -12.81 0.18 -0.31
CA SER A 433 -11.57 0.88 -0.01
C SER A 433 -10.92 0.40 1.31
N TRP A 434 -11.74 0.04 2.30
CA TRP A 434 -11.31 -0.56 3.55
C TRP A 434 -10.92 -2.03 3.41
N THR A 435 -11.47 -2.74 2.42
CA THR A 435 -11.22 -4.18 2.22
C THR A 435 -9.99 -4.47 1.35
N THR A 436 -9.74 -3.62 0.38
CA THR A 436 -8.59 -3.71 -0.55
C THR A 436 -7.25 -3.99 0.16
N PRO A 437 -6.89 -3.30 1.27
CA PRO A 437 -5.65 -3.59 1.97
C PRO A 437 -5.60 -4.98 2.63
N ILE A 438 -6.74 -5.61 2.93
CA ILE A 438 -6.77 -7.02 3.39
C ILE A 438 -6.33 -7.93 2.25
N ALA A 439 -6.87 -7.73 1.04
CA ALA A 439 -6.52 -8.54 -0.13
C ALA A 439 -5.04 -8.40 -0.49
N THR A 440 -4.51 -7.17 -0.42
CA THR A 440 -3.08 -6.90 -0.64
C THR A 440 -2.21 -7.64 0.36
N SER A 441 -2.49 -7.54 1.67
CA SER A 441 -1.73 -8.27 2.71
C SER A 441 -1.84 -9.80 2.53
N TYR A 442 -3.02 -10.27 2.12
CA TYR A 442 -3.23 -11.69 1.81
C TYR A 442 -2.34 -12.16 0.66
N ALA A 443 -2.27 -11.38 -0.41
CA ALA A 443 -1.44 -11.66 -1.57
C ALA A 443 0.06 -11.69 -1.25
N ILE A 444 0.55 -10.75 -0.44
CA ILE A 444 1.94 -10.73 0.02
C ILE A 444 2.27 -12.01 0.79
N ASN A 445 1.42 -12.40 1.74
CA ASN A 445 1.62 -13.64 2.49
C ASN A 445 1.59 -14.89 1.57
N GLU A 446 0.71 -14.93 0.57
CA GLU A 446 0.65 -16.06 -0.36
C GLU A 446 1.83 -16.09 -1.33
N GLN A 447 2.39 -14.94 -1.70
CA GLN A 447 3.63 -14.85 -2.47
C GLN A 447 4.81 -15.45 -1.70
N VAL A 448 4.93 -15.14 -0.40
CA VAL A 448 5.99 -15.71 0.46
C VAL A 448 5.86 -17.23 0.56
N LYS A 449 4.64 -17.75 0.74
CA LYS A 449 4.39 -19.19 0.74
C LYS A 449 4.74 -19.82 -0.61
N LEU A 450 4.30 -19.22 -1.71
CA LEU A 450 4.57 -19.71 -3.06
C LEU A 450 6.07 -19.76 -3.35
N ALA A 451 6.83 -18.72 -2.99
CA ALA A 451 8.29 -18.70 -3.14
C ALA A 451 8.96 -19.81 -2.31
N THR A 452 8.48 -20.04 -1.09
CA THR A 452 8.98 -21.12 -0.22
C THR A 452 8.66 -22.52 -0.77
N GLU A 453 7.44 -22.72 -1.28
CA GLU A 453 6.96 -24.00 -1.81
C GLU A 453 7.66 -24.37 -3.13
N THR A 454 7.91 -23.40 -4.00
CA THR A 454 8.42 -23.62 -5.36
C THR A 454 9.93 -23.43 -5.49
N GLY A 455 10.56 -22.70 -4.55
CA GLY A 455 11.96 -22.27 -4.65
C GLY A 455 12.21 -21.21 -5.74
N VAL A 456 11.16 -20.70 -6.40
CA VAL A 456 11.26 -19.64 -7.40
C VAL A 456 11.10 -18.29 -6.71
N SER A 457 12.14 -17.46 -6.77
CA SER A 457 12.15 -16.11 -6.17
C SER A 457 11.63 -15.02 -7.12
N THR A 458 11.46 -15.32 -8.40
CA THR A 458 10.93 -14.35 -9.37
C THR A 458 9.43 -14.17 -9.17
N PHE A 459 9.00 -12.93 -8.98
CA PHE A 459 7.58 -12.58 -8.90
C PHE A 459 6.89 -12.70 -10.26
N ASP A 460 5.78 -13.44 -10.30
CA ASP A 460 4.88 -13.53 -11.45
C ASP A 460 3.45 -13.19 -10.99
N PRO A 461 2.90 -12.03 -11.41
CA PRO A 461 1.58 -11.60 -10.97
C PRO A 461 0.45 -12.53 -11.41
N GLN A 462 0.58 -13.22 -12.55
CA GLN A 462 -0.45 -14.14 -13.03
C GLN A 462 -0.47 -15.43 -12.22
N VAL A 463 0.69 -15.99 -11.88
CA VAL A 463 0.78 -17.18 -11.03
C VAL A 463 0.16 -16.88 -9.65
N LEU A 464 0.49 -15.74 -9.05
CA LEU A 464 -0.09 -15.34 -7.78
C LEU A 464 -1.61 -15.09 -7.91
N LYS A 465 -2.07 -14.41 -8.97
CA LYS A 465 -3.49 -14.17 -9.20
C LYS A 465 -4.28 -15.47 -9.34
N THR A 466 -3.78 -16.46 -10.08
CA THR A 466 -4.41 -17.80 -10.19
C THR A 466 -4.41 -18.56 -8.87
N ARG A 467 -3.37 -18.40 -8.04
CA ARG A 467 -3.35 -18.97 -6.68
C ARG A 467 -4.43 -18.35 -5.80
N LEU A 468 -4.57 -17.03 -5.83
CA LEU A 468 -5.54 -16.29 -5.03
C LEU A 468 -6.98 -16.53 -5.49
N LEU A 469 -7.20 -16.70 -6.79
CA LEU A 469 -8.51 -16.90 -7.40
C LEU A 469 -8.50 -18.20 -8.23
N PRO A 470 -8.54 -19.38 -7.61
CA PRO A 470 -8.58 -20.64 -8.34
C PRO A 470 -9.94 -20.84 -9.04
N ASP A 471 -9.94 -21.50 -10.19
CA ASP A 471 -11.11 -21.79 -11.04
C ASP A 471 -11.87 -23.07 -10.62
N SER A 472 -11.84 -23.40 -9.33
CA SER A 472 -12.36 -24.66 -8.78
C SER A 472 -13.74 -24.55 -8.12
N CYS A 473 -14.44 -23.43 -8.24
CA CYS A 473 -15.69 -23.12 -7.56
C CYS A 473 -16.93 -23.22 -8.48
N ASN A 474 -17.00 -24.31 -9.25
CA ASN A 474 -18.13 -24.60 -10.15
C ASN A 474 -19.28 -25.37 -9.47
N ASP A 475 -19.09 -25.82 -8.23
CA ASP A 475 -20.08 -26.62 -7.50
C ASP A 475 -21.06 -25.73 -6.70
N SER A 476 -22.35 -26.04 -6.79
CA SER A 476 -23.40 -25.43 -5.96
C SER A 476 -23.54 -26.10 -4.58
N GLY A 477 -22.78 -27.18 -4.34
CA GLY A 477 -22.82 -27.95 -3.10
C GLY A 477 -24.20 -28.55 -2.86
N GLY A 478 -24.70 -28.42 -1.64
CA GLY A 478 -26.04 -28.86 -1.24
C GLY A 478 -27.19 -27.98 -1.74
N TYR A 479 -26.91 -26.92 -2.52
CA TYR A 479 -27.88 -25.90 -2.93
C TYR A 479 -28.28 -26.01 -4.41
N GLN A 480 -28.32 -27.24 -4.95
CA GLN A 480 -28.79 -27.51 -6.30
C GLN A 480 -30.21 -26.94 -6.51
N GLY A 481 -30.42 -26.20 -7.59
CA GLY A 481 -31.68 -25.53 -7.90
C GLY A 481 -31.80 -24.09 -7.37
N ASN A 482 -30.78 -23.56 -6.67
CA ASN A 482 -30.71 -22.14 -6.37
C ASN A 482 -30.21 -21.36 -7.61
N GLU A 483 -31.15 -20.73 -8.33
CA GLU A 483 -30.87 -20.02 -9.59
C GLU A 483 -29.92 -18.82 -9.43
N THR A 484 -30.00 -18.08 -8.31
CA THR A 484 -29.14 -16.91 -8.09
C THR A 484 -27.70 -17.31 -7.82
N LEU A 485 -27.49 -18.38 -7.04
CA LEU A 485 -26.18 -18.99 -6.83
C LEU A 485 -25.59 -19.53 -8.15
N ALA A 486 -26.39 -20.22 -8.96
CA ALA A 486 -25.95 -20.72 -10.26
C ALA A 486 -25.49 -19.58 -11.18
N LYS A 487 -26.26 -18.48 -11.23
CA LYS A 487 -25.88 -17.27 -11.98
C LYS A 487 -24.62 -16.62 -11.41
N PHE A 488 -24.45 -16.62 -10.09
CA PHE A 488 -23.23 -16.10 -9.46
C PHE A 488 -21.99 -16.86 -9.92
N ILE A 489 -22.05 -18.20 -9.91
CA ILE A 489 -20.98 -19.10 -10.37
C ILE A 489 -20.68 -18.86 -11.86
N GLU A 490 -21.71 -18.80 -12.70
CA GLU A 490 -21.58 -18.61 -14.15
C GLU A 490 -20.90 -17.28 -14.48
N GLN A 491 -21.36 -16.19 -13.86
CA GLN A 491 -20.78 -14.86 -14.05
C GLN A 491 -19.34 -14.78 -13.51
N GLY A 492 -19.05 -15.51 -12.43
CA GLY A 492 -17.69 -15.67 -11.90
C GLY A 492 -16.83 -16.66 -12.67
N GLN A 493 -17.36 -17.32 -13.71
CA GLN A 493 -16.67 -18.34 -14.50
C GLN A 493 -16.03 -19.45 -13.65
N GLY A 494 -16.69 -19.82 -12.55
CA GLY A 494 -16.19 -20.85 -11.63
C GLY A 494 -15.02 -20.41 -10.74
N MET A 495 -14.63 -19.14 -10.74
CA MET A 495 -13.58 -18.62 -9.87
C MET A 495 -14.04 -18.60 -8.40
N CYS A 496 -13.13 -18.95 -7.49
CA CYS A 496 -13.40 -18.92 -6.05
C CYS A 496 -13.31 -17.50 -5.50
N ARG A 497 -14.43 -16.77 -5.56
CA ARG A 497 -14.49 -15.33 -5.31
C ARG A 497 -14.92 -14.95 -3.89
N ILE A 498 -15.52 -15.85 -3.12
CA ILE A 498 -15.96 -15.57 -1.74
C ILE A 498 -14.95 -16.22 -0.79
N GLN A 499 -14.22 -15.39 -0.04
CA GLN A 499 -13.09 -15.84 0.77
C GLN A 499 -13.04 -15.18 2.16
N ASP A 500 -12.36 -15.84 3.08
CA ASP A 500 -12.16 -15.34 4.45
C ASP A 500 -10.67 -15.47 4.86
N PRO A 501 -9.77 -14.67 4.28
CA PRO A 501 -8.35 -14.70 4.63
C PRO A 501 -8.09 -14.36 6.11
N LEU A 502 -8.95 -13.54 6.73
CA LEU A 502 -8.81 -13.16 8.15
C LEU A 502 -9.01 -14.36 9.10
N ARG A 503 -10.01 -15.22 8.82
CA ARG A 503 -10.19 -16.50 9.54
C ARG A 503 -8.94 -17.35 9.54
N HIS A 504 -8.22 -17.37 8.43
CA HIS A 504 -7.00 -18.15 8.25
C HIS A 504 -5.74 -17.39 8.69
N ARG A 505 -5.90 -16.17 9.23
CA ARG A 505 -4.80 -15.28 9.65
C ARG A 505 -3.75 -15.15 8.54
N ALA A 506 -4.22 -15.03 7.30
CA ALA A 506 -3.37 -15.09 6.12
C ALA A 506 -2.74 -13.71 5.81
N ASP A 507 -1.92 -13.22 6.73
CA ASP A 507 -1.09 -12.02 6.58
C ASP A 507 0.30 -12.25 7.21
N GLU A 508 1.27 -11.40 6.86
CA GLU A 508 2.65 -11.57 7.31
C GLU A 508 2.83 -11.31 8.81
N LEU A 509 2.05 -10.40 9.39
CA LEU A 509 2.08 -10.13 10.83
C LEU A 509 1.75 -11.39 11.65
N ASN A 510 0.76 -12.17 11.21
CA ASN A 510 0.43 -13.45 11.81
C ASN A 510 1.44 -14.53 11.39
N ARG A 511 1.80 -14.66 10.11
CA ARG A 511 2.74 -15.70 9.65
C ARG A 511 4.08 -15.67 10.40
N ILE A 512 4.61 -14.47 10.65
CA ILE A 512 5.88 -14.27 11.38
C ILE A 512 5.72 -14.53 12.89
N GLY A 513 4.48 -14.52 13.40
CA GLY A 513 4.16 -14.93 14.77
C GLY A 513 4.04 -13.79 15.77
N TYR A 514 3.82 -12.54 15.32
CA TYR A 514 3.59 -11.40 16.21
C TYR A 514 2.24 -11.50 16.97
N LEU A 515 1.22 -12.14 16.37
CA LEU A 515 -0.15 -12.21 16.91
C LEU A 515 -0.74 -13.63 17.00
N SER A 516 -0.04 -14.65 16.51
CA SER A 516 -0.59 -15.99 16.28
C SER A 516 -0.03 -17.08 17.19
N ARG A 517 0.41 -16.71 18.39
CA ARG A 517 0.96 -17.63 19.39
C ARG A 517 -0.09 -18.10 20.38
#